data_AF-A0A9W8XS65-F1
#
_entry.id   AF-A0A9W8XS65-F1
#
_cell.length_a   1.000
_cell.length_b   1.000
_cell.length_c   1.000
_cell.angle_alpha   90.00
_cell.angle_beta   90.00
_cell.angle_gamma   90.00
#
_symmetry.space_group_name_H-M   'P 1'
#
loop_
_entity.id
_entity.type
_entity.pdbx_description
1 polymer ?
#
loop_
_entity_poly.entity_id
_entity_poly.type
_entity_poly.pdbx_seq_one_letter_code
_entity_poly.pdbx_strand_id
1 'polypeptide(L)'
;MFAQDRLLPGEEINNWSSSELLRRLVSNNDAYKCTFTDDGNLVLTNERSGSTIWQSNTAGKVGKPTHIIMQKDANLVMYDVDGKPYWATNTGGKVRGGDIVLVMQDDGNLVIYGNGKPIWKTDTSGK
;
A
#
# COMPACT_ATOMS: atom_id res chain seq x y z
N MET A 1 -7.62 -1.37 -17.64
CA MET A 1 -7.39 -2.58 -16.81
C MET A 1 -6.53 -2.11 -15.65
N PHE A 2 -7.06 -2.13 -14.42
CA PHE A 2 -6.26 -1.82 -13.23
C PHE A 2 -5.29 -2.99 -13.01
N ALA A 3 -4.01 -2.69 -12.84
CA ALA A 3 -3.02 -3.72 -12.52
C ALA A 3 -3.17 -4.10 -11.05
N GLN A 4 -3.26 -5.39 -10.75
CA GLN A 4 -3.54 -5.88 -9.39
C GLN A 4 -2.36 -5.68 -8.42
N ASP A 5 -1.16 -5.42 -8.92
CA ASP A 5 0.09 -5.41 -8.16
C ASP A 5 0.55 -4.00 -7.76
N ARG A 6 -0.15 -2.94 -8.16
CA ARG A 6 0.36 -1.57 -8.01
C ARG A 6 -0.71 -0.51 -7.81
N LEU A 7 -0.27 0.62 -7.25
CA LEU A 7 -1.01 1.88 -7.27
C LEU A 7 -0.21 2.95 -8.01
N LEU A 8 -0.86 3.58 -8.98
CA LEU A 8 -0.41 4.81 -9.63
C LEU A 8 -0.85 6.05 -8.83
N PRO A 9 -0.30 7.23 -9.14
CA PRO A 9 -0.68 8.46 -8.45
C PRO A 9 -2.17 8.78 -8.62
N GLY A 10 -2.86 8.93 -7.49
CA GLY A 10 -4.31 9.14 -7.41
C GLY A 10 -5.12 7.85 -7.30
N GLU A 11 -4.50 6.68 -7.40
CA GLU A 11 -5.15 5.40 -7.15
C GLU A 11 -5.08 5.04 -5.66
N GLU A 12 -6.10 4.30 -5.21
CA GLU A 12 -6.33 4.01 -3.81
C GLU A 12 -6.80 2.56 -3.60
N ILE A 13 -6.57 2.08 -2.39
CA ILE A 13 -7.26 0.93 -1.82
C ILE A 13 -8.22 1.47 -0.75
N ASN A 14 -9.46 0.96 -0.72
CA ASN A 14 -10.48 1.52 0.16
C ASN A 14 -11.39 0.47 0.83
N ASN A 15 -12.02 0.89 1.93
CA ASN A 15 -12.86 0.03 2.76
C ASN A 15 -14.36 0.12 2.44
N TRP A 16 -14.79 0.99 1.51
CA TRP A 16 -16.20 1.10 1.10
C TRP A 16 -16.53 0.25 -0.13
N SER A 17 -15.55 -0.14 -0.93
CA SER A 17 -15.73 -1.04 -2.06
C SER A 17 -16.08 -2.46 -1.59
N SER A 18 -17.10 -3.05 -2.22
CA SER A 18 -17.40 -4.49 -2.12
C SER A 18 -16.53 -5.36 -3.04
N SER A 19 -15.79 -4.76 -3.96
CA SER A 19 -14.83 -5.45 -4.82
C SER A 19 -13.53 -5.67 -4.07
N GLU A 20 -13.18 -6.94 -3.86
CA GLU A 20 -11.91 -7.38 -3.27
C GLU A 20 -10.67 -6.85 -4.02
N LEU A 21 -10.79 -6.58 -5.33
CA LEU A 21 -9.71 -6.03 -6.15
C LEU A 21 -9.35 -4.60 -5.78
N LEU A 22 -10.26 -3.87 -5.15
CA LEU A 22 -10.02 -2.49 -4.67
C LEU A 22 -9.63 -2.45 -3.19
N ARG A 23 -9.44 -3.62 -2.56
CA ARG A 23 -9.11 -3.76 -1.14
C ARG A 23 -7.66 -4.18 -0.87
N ARG A 24 -6.91 -4.53 -1.92
CA ARG A 24 -5.55 -5.07 -1.80
C ARG A 24 -4.75 -4.94 -3.09
N LEU A 25 -3.44 -5.06 -2.96
CA LEU A 25 -2.53 -5.44 -4.05
C LEU A 25 -2.18 -6.92 -3.95
N VAL A 26 -1.97 -7.57 -5.08
CA VAL A 26 -1.52 -8.96 -5.21
C VAL A 26 -0.30 -8.98 -6.12
N SER A 27 0.79 -9.63 -5.68
CA SER A 27 1.98 -9.82 -6.52
C SER A 27 1.64 -10.64 -7.78
N ASN A 28 2.42 -10.51 -8.86
CA ASN A 28 2.16 -11.18 -10.13
C ASN A 28 2.28 -12.72 -10.02
N ASN A 29 3.05 -13.21 -9.05
CA ASN A 29 3.17 -14.63 -8.75
C ASN A 29 2.18 -15.16 -7.69
N ASP A 30 1.18 -14.36 -7.31
CA ASP A 30 0.15 -14.64 -6.30
C ASP A 30 0.67 -15.03 -4.90
N ALA A 31 1.98 -14.91 -4.65
CA ALA A 31 2.61 -15.35 -3.41
C ALA A 31 2.47 -14.31 -2.28
N TYR A 32 2.19 -13.06 -2.61
CA TYR A 32 2.17 -11.96 -1.65
C TYR A 32 0.98 -11.03 -1.85
N LYS A 33 0.43 -10.55 -0.73
CA LYS A 33 -0.65 -9.57 -0.74
C LYS A 33 -0.34 -8.40 0.17
N CYS A 34 -0.74 -7.21 -0.25
CA CYS A 34 -0.80 -6.02 0.60
C CYS A 34 -2.27 -5.64 0.76
N THR A 35 -2.82 -5.77 1.98
CA THR A 35 -4.25 -5.55 2.25
C THR A 35 -4.44 -4.39 3.22
N PHE A 36 -5.40 -3.52 2.92
CA PHE A 36 -5.88 -2.53 3.88
C PHE A 36 -7.10 -3.11 4.62
N THR A 37 -6.98 -3.25 5.93
CA THR A 37 -7.96 -3.93 6.77
C THR A 37 -9.04 -2.97 7.29
N ASP A 38 -10.18 -3.52 7.71
CA ASP A 38 -11.30 -2.73 8.26
C ASP A 38 -10.96 -2.03 9.58
N ASP A 39 -9.99 -2.55 10.34
CA ASP A 39 -9.47 -1.92 11.55
C ASP A 39 -8.37 -0.87 11.26
N GLY A 40 -8.05 -0.63 9.99
CA GLY A 40 -7.19 0.47 9.56
C GLY A 40 -5.70 0.14 9.57
N ASN A 41 -5.34 -1.14 9.44
CA ASN A 41 -3.98 -1.61 9.28
C ASN A 41 -3.64 -1.83 7.80
N LEU A 42 -2.38 -1.61 7.42
CA LEU A 42 -1.84 -2.07 6.15
C LEU A 42 -1.01 -3.31 6.44
N VAL A 43 -1.38 -4.45 5.87
CA VAL A 43 -0.81 -5.77 6.20
C VAL A 43 -0.22 -6.39 4.94
N LEU A 44 1.03 -6.86 5.04
CA LEU A 44 1.66 -7.70 4.03
C LEU A 44 1.65 -9.16 4.48
N THR A 45 1.17 -10.04 3.63
CA THR A 45 1.16 -11.49 3.86
C THR A 45 1.95 -12.24 2.80
N ASN A 46 2.63 -13.31 3.22
CA ASN A 46 3.10 -14.37 2.35
C ASN A 46 2.02 -15.45 2.32
N GLU A 47 1.33 -15.58 1.18
CA GLU A 47 0.18 -16.48 1.01
C GLU A 47 0.58 -17.95 0.99
N ARG A 48 1.85 -18.25 0.65
CA ARG A 48 2.34 -19.63 0.64
C ARG A 48 2.56 -20.16 2.05
N SER A 49 3.05 -19.31 2.95
CA SER A 49 3.29 -19.67 4.35
C SER A 49 2.14 -19.29 5.29
N GLY A 50 1.19 -18.46 4.83
CA GLY A 50 0.12 -17.88 5.65
C GLY A 50 0.62 -16.85 6.67
N SER A 51 1.87 -16.38 6.55
CA SER A 51 2.49 -15.50 7.54
C SER A 51 2.29 -14.03 7.22
N THR A 52 2.06 -13.21 8.24
CA THR A 52 2.21 -11.74 8.13
C THR A 52 3.70 -11.38 8.18
N ILE A 53 4.20 -10.75 7.13
CA ILE A 53 5.63 -10.42 6.98
C ILE A 53 5.95 -8.95 7.31
N TRP A 54 4.93 -8.08 7.25
CA TRP A 54 5.01 -6.68 7.68
C TRP A 54 3.62 -6.12 7.98
N GLN A 55 3.55 -5.09 8.83
CA GLN A 55 2.34 -4.31 9.07
C GLN A 55 2.66 -2.86 9.46
N SER A 56 1.75 -1.93 9.17
CA SER A 56 1.88 -0.51 9.55
C SER A 56 1.74 -0.25 11.04
N ASN A 57 1.24 -1.23 11.81
CA ASN A 57 0.92 -1.13 13.23
C ASN A 57 -0.07 0.02 13.51
N THR A 58 -1.15 0.07 12.73
CA THR A 58 -2.19 1.11 12.83
C THR A 58 -3.58 0.59 13.11
N ALA A 59 -3.73 -0.73 13.29
CA ALA A 59 -4.96 -1.38 13.73
C ALA A 59 -5.57 -0.65 14.94
N GLY A 60 -6.83 -0.25 14.82
CA GLY A 60 -7.61 0.38 15.90
C GLY A 60 -7.18 1.79 16.29
N LYS A 61 -6.23 2.43 15.58
CA LYS A 61 -5.79 3.81 15.91
C LYS A 61 -6.84 4.87 15.61
N VAL A 62 -7.75 4.59 14.70
CA VAL A 62 -8.86 5.48 14.31
C VAL A 62 -10.16 4.69 14.31
N GLY A 63 -11.28 5.36 14.62
CA GLY A 63 -12.58 4.68 14.71
C GLY A 63 -13.17 4.27 13.36
N LYS A 64 -12.83 4.98 12.28
CA LYS A 64 -13.35 4.73 10.93
C LYS A 64 -12.26 4.97 9.86
N PRO A 65 -11.37 4.00 9.63
CA PRO A 65 -10.40 4.05 8.54
C PRO A 65 -11.11 3.92 7.19
N THR A 66 -10.71 4.69 6.18
CA THR A 66 -11.42 4.73 4.89
C THR A 66 -10.59 4.23 3.72
N HIS A 67 -9.38 4.75 3.52
CA HIS A 67 -8.55 4.39 2.38
C HIS A 67 -7.06 4.65 2.60
N ILE A 68 -6.27 4.06 1.71
CA ILE A 68 -4.87 4.37 1.48
C ILE A 68 -4.69 4.80 0.03
N ILE A 69 -4.01 5.92 -0.20
CA ILE A 69 -3.85 6.52 -1.53
C ILE A 69 -2.38 6.79 -1.84
N MET A 70 -1.96 6.44 -3.05
CA MET A 70 -0.66 6.84 -3.59
C MET A 70 -0.78 8.26 -4.14
N GLN A 71 -0.29 9.26 -3.40
CA GLN A 71 -0.45 10.67 -3.78
C GLN A 71 0.52 11.10 -4.87
N LYS A 72 0.16 12.18 -5.59
CA LYS A 72 0.96 12.77 -6.68
C LYS A 72 2.31 13.34 -6.24
N ASP A 73 2.47 13.61 -4.95
CA ASP A 73 3.73 14.07 -4.36
C ASP A 73 4.67 12.92 -3.97
N ALA A 74 4.33 11.69 -4.37
CA ALA A 74 5.02 10.46 -4.02
C ALA A 74 4.84 10.00 -2.57
N ASN A 75 3.84 10.50 -1.83
CA ASN A 75 3.51 10.01 -0.49
C ASN A 75 2.38 8.97 -0.52
N LEU A 76 2.60 7.80 0.06
CA LEU A 76 1.52 6.85 0.35
C LEU A 76 0.93 7.17 1.72
N VAL A 77 -0.37 7.47 1.79
CA VAL A 77 -1.03 8.02 2.99
C VAL A 77 -2.34 7.28 3.29
N MET A 78 -2.58 7.01 4.57
CA MET A 78 -3.81 6.40 5.09
C MET A 78 -4.69 7.46 5.77
N TYR A 79 -5.98 7.44 5.47
CA TYR A 79 -6.96 8.44 5.92
C TYR A 79 -8.14 7.80 6.66
N ASP A 80 -8.66 8.53 7.65
CA ASP A 80 -9.93 8.23 8.29
C ASP A 80 -11.12 8.90 7.57
N VAL A 81 -12.32 8.75 8.14
CA VAL A 81 -13.57 9.28 7.57
C VAL A 81 -13.66 10.80 7.59
N ASP A 82 -12.92 11.46 8.47
CA ASP A 82 -12.88 12.92 8.57
C ASP A 82 -11.83 13.52 7.61
N GLY A 83 -11.19 12.67 6.80
CA GLY A 83 -10.12 13.08 5.89
C GLY A 83 -8.81 13.40 6.62
N LYS A 84 -8.65 12.95 7.87
CA LYS A 84 -7.42 13.16 8.65
C LYS A 84 -6.42 12.05 8.34
N PRO A 85 -5.17 12.39 7.98
CA PRO A 85 -4.13 11.40 7.79
C PRO A 85 -3.71 10.84 9.16
N TYR A 86 -3.58 9.52 9.27
CA TYR A 86 -3.12 8.87 10.51
C TYR A 86 -1.87 8.00 10.32
N TRP A 87 -1.43 7.79 9.08
CA TRP A 87 -0.16 7.15 8.76
C TRP A 87 0.30 7.57 7.37
N ALA A 88 1.62 7.68 7.17
CA ALA A 88 2.22 7.95 5.88
C ALA A 88 3.62 7.35 5.77
N THR A 89 4.06 7.09 4.54
CA THR A 89 5.44 6.68 4.22
C THR A 89 6.46 7.82 4.34
N ASN A 90 6.00 9.06 4.47
CA ASN A 90 6.81 10.28 4.58
C ASN A 90 7.80 10.43 3.42
N THR A 91 7.33 10.13 2.20
CA THR A 91 8.07 10.26 0.95
C THR A 91 7.64 11.46 0.11
N GLY A 92 6.69 12.25 0.60
CA GLY A 92 6.21 13.48 -0.05
C GLY A 92 7.36 14.40 -0.46
N GLY A 93 7.38 14.80 -1.73
CA GLY A 93 8.39 15.71 -2.29
C GLY A 93 9.77 15.09 -2.56
N LYS A 94 9.97 13.79 -2.30
CA LYS A 94 11.22 13.09 -2.66
C LYS A 94 11.42 12.93 -4.17
N VAL A 95 10.34 13.09 -4.95
CA VAL A 95 10.33 12.99 -6.41
C VAL A 95 9.78 14.29 -6.98
N ARG A 96 10.48 14.91 -7.93
CA ARG A 96 10.04 16.13 -8.62
C ARG A 96 9.55 15.79 -10.02
N GLY A 97 8.27 15.44 -10.13
CA GLY A 97 7.66 15.00 -11.39
C GLY A 97 8.19 13.64 -11.89
N GLY A 98 7.55 13.13 -12.93
CA GLY A 98 7.86 11.83 -13.54
C GLY A 98 7.11 10.65 -12.90
N ASP A 99 7.62 9.45 -13.12
CA ASP A 99 6.91 8.21 -12.83
C ASP A 99 6.97 7.89 -11.34
N ILE A 100 5.81 7.71 -10.72
CA ILE A 100 5.64 7.31 -9.32
C ILE A 100 4.77 6.07 -9.32
N VAL A 101 5.16 5.05 -8.56
CA VAL A 101 4.35 3.83 -8.43
C VAL A 101 4.66 3.10 -7.13
N LEU A 102 3.62 2.64 -6.44
CA LEU A 102 3.72 1.64 -5.38
C LEU A 102 3.57 0.25 -6.02
N VAL A 103 4.45 -0.70 -5.73
CA VAL A 103 4.40 -2.06 -6.30
C VAL A 103 4.53 -3.11 -5.21
N MET A 104 3.61 -4.07 -5.18
CA MET A 104 3.74 -5.34 -4.46
C MET A 104 4.53 -6.31 -5.32
N GLN A 105 5.79 -6.52 -4.96
CA GLN A 105 6.72 -7.31 -5.75
C GLN A 105 6.61 -8.81 -5.48
N ASP A 106 7.03 -9.61 -6.46
CA ASP A 106 7.03 -11.07 -6.41
C ASP A 106 8.02 -11.65 -5.38
N ASP A 107 8.93 -10.82 -4.86
CA ASP A 107 9.87 -11.18 -3.80
C ASP A 107 9.32 -10.91 -2.39
N GLY A 108 8.10 -10.36 -2.27
CA GLY A 108 7.47 -10.04 -0.99
C GLY A 108 7.76 -8.64 -0.47
N ASN A 109 8.46 -7.80 -1.23
CA ASN A 109 8.70 -6.40 -0.86
C ASN A 109 7.60 -5.49 -1.42
N LEU A 110 7.08 -4.58 -0.60
CA LEU A 110 6.24 -3.48 -1.08
C LEU A 110 7.12 -2.24 -1.21
N VAL A 111 7.18 -1.68 -2.42
CA VAL A 111 8.16 -0.63 -2.77
C VAL A 111 7.48 0.54 -3.45
N ILE A 112 7.82 1.76 -3.01
CA ILE A 112 7.52 2.97 -3.77
C ILE A 112 8.72 3.29 -4.65
N TYR A 113 8.48 3.38 -5.95
CA TYR A 113 9.44 3.86 -6.93
C TYR A 113 9.13 5.30 -7.34
N GLY A 114 10.18 6.10 -7.46
CA GLY A 114 10.17 7.41 -8.08
C GLY A 114 11.22 7.47 -9.18
N ASN A 115 10.81 7.72 -10.42
CA ASN A 115 11.67 7.72 -11.61
C ASN A 115 12.56 6.47 -11.70
N GLY A 116 11.95 5.30 -11.46
CA GLY A 116 12.62 4.00 -11.49
C GLY A 116 13.51 3.69 -10.29
N LYS A 117 13.64 4.58 -9.30
CA LYS A 117 14.46 4.37 -8.09
C LYS A 117 13.58 4.11 -6.87
N PRO A 118 13.92 3.14 -5.99
CA PRO A 118 13.17 2.92 -4.76
C PRO A 118 13.38 4.11 -3.81
N ILE A 119 12.29 4.68 -3.30
CA ILE A 119 12.32 5.80 -2.34
C ILE A 119 11.78 5.42 -0.95
N TRP A 120 11.09 4.28 -0.86
CA TRP A 120 10.63 3.62 0.37
C TRP A 120 10.37 2.13 0.09
N LYS A 121 10.54 1.28 1.11
CA LYS A 121 10.27 -0.15 1.05
C LYS A 121 9.96 -0.73 2.43
N THR A 122 9.28 -1.88 2.47
CA THR A 122 8.98 -2.61 3.71
C THR A 122 10.15 -3.46 4.25
N ASP A 123 11.21 -3.64 3.46
CA ASP A 123 12.36 -4.50 3.79
C ASP A 123 11.93 -5.95 4.13
N THR A 124 11.11 -6.51 3.24
CA THR A 124 10.53 -7.86 3.37
C THR A 124 10.86 -8.81 2.23
N SER A 125 11.77 -8.44 1.35
CA SER A 125 12.25 -9.32 0.27
C SER A 125 12.72 -10.67 0.84
N GLY A 126 12.13 -11.75 0.33
CA GLY A 126 12.44 -13.14 0.70
C GLY A 126 11.83 -13.62 2.03
N LYS A 127 10.91 -12.87 2.65
CA LYS A 127 10.19 -13.30 3.87
C LYS A 127 8.97 -14.17 3.58
#